data_AF-A0A4X1SI83-F1
#
_entry.id   AF-A0A4X1SI83-F1
#
_cell.length_a   1.000
_cell.length_b   1.000
_cell.length_c   1.000
_cell.angle_alpha   90.00
_cell.angle_beta   90.00
_cell.angle_gamma   90.00
#
_symmetry.space_group_name_H-M   'P 1'
#
loop_
_entity.id
_entity.type
_entity.pdbx_description
1 polymer ?
#
loop_
_entity_poly.entity_id
_entity_poly.type
_entity_poly.pdbx_seq_one_letter_code
_entity_poly.pdbx_strand_id
1 'polypeptide(L)'
;METKEFTSSQAESMFTETMEKLGFSVTASAKGGAWGWSLESSTDHRKHSESKETQHSHAELSYFCSTKFSYIPLASCHFPIDQLHFSKAALQELKCIEDLLGQPEDPDRLPLLRRRTEDFFCRFGSHADQGPLHLGGIYWWKAVSEGFQREQLEEVKQQSAEALDAYVTGSYSGFGVNVAAGVDVSDAHSKTGSQRANVQNLQTKVQLSVAHTGGPPEANSLLEWKAGLVASNQTWCVIDRGLQLVPIWDMILFNHRSDFKDPLQVANCLKDSYAALTGLTAQIQEGEELLSAQEEARVFLEDVRSWEVSDPEEQLKKLRNFRQTLSHKTKSHDTWTNICLTDSGLQNFLIFYK
;
A
#
# COMPACT_ATOMS: atom_id res chain seq x y z
N MET A 1 -15.70 6.82 16.55
CA MET A 1 -14.38 7.08 17.13
C MET A 1 -13.83 5.74 17.55
N GLU A 2 -12.56 5.50 17.29
CA GLU A 2 -11.91 4.22 17.59
C GLU A 2 -10.85 4.38 18.66
N THR A 3 -10.56 3.29 19.37
CA THR A 3 -9.58 3.23 20.45
C THR A 3 -8.62 2.08 20.20
N LYS A 4 -7.32 2.32 20.42
CA LYS A 4 -6.27 1.30 20.39
C LYS A 4 -5.37 1.47 21.61
N GLU A 5 -4.94 0.35 22.17
CA GLU A 5 -4.11 0.31 23.37
C GLU A 5 -2.81 -0.44 23.09
N PHE A 6 -1.73 0.04 23.69
CA PHE A 6 -0.38 -0.50 23.52
C PHE A 6 0.33 -0.59 24.86
N THR A 7 0.99 -1.71 25.11
CA THR A 7 1.85 -1.90 26.30
C THR A 7 3.35 -1.81 25.94
N SER A 8 3.67 -1.39 24.72
CA SER A 8 5.03 -1.15 24.23
C SER A 8 5.04 0.04 23.28
N SER A 9 6.03 0.92 23.44
CA SER A 9 6.23 2.09 22.56
C SER A 9 6.56 1.68 21.13
N GLN A 10 7.21 0.53 20.92
CA GLN A 10 7.50 0.01 19.59
C GLN A 10 6.19 -0.38 18.87
N ALA A 11 5.29 -1.09 19.55
CA ALA A 11 4.02 -1.49 18.96
C ALA A 11 3.14 -0.28 18.60
N GLU A 12 3.18 0.75 19.44
CA GLU A 12 2.51 2.03 19.16
C GLU A 12 3.10 2.73 17.93
N SER A 13 4.43 2.86 17.87
CA SER A 13 5.13 3.50 16.76
C SER A 13 4.83 2.80 15.44
N MET A 14 4.88 1.47 15.44
CA MET A 14 4.55 0.66 14.26
C MET A 14 3.10 0.85 13.83
N PHE A 15 2.15 0.89 14.77
CA PHE A 15 0.74 1.16 14.45
C PHE A 15 0.58 2.54 13.80
N THR A 16 1.19 3.57 14.38
CA THR A 16 1.10 4.94 13.86
C THR A 16 1.69 5.05 12.47
N GLU A 17 2.89 4.50 12.27
CA GLU A 17 3.56 4.48 10.97
C GLU A 17 2.77 3.70 9.92
N THR A 18 2.21 2.55 10.29
CA THR A 18 1.38 1.74 9.39
C THR A 18 0.12 2.50 8.99
N MET A 19 -0.51 3.19 9.94
CA MET A 19 -1.71 3.97 9.68
C MET A 19 -1.41 5.19 8.79
N GLU A 20 -0.29 5.87 8.98
CA GLU A 20 0.14 6.98 8.12
C GLU A 20 0.51 6.50 6.69
N LYS A 21 1.17 5.34 6.57
CA LYS A 21 1.63 4.83 5.27
C LYS A 21 0.54 4.13 4.48
N LEU A 22 -0.21 3.22 5.11
CA LEU A 22 -1.16 2.31 4.45
C LEU A 22 -2.61 2.69 4.73
N GLY A 23 -2.87 3.35 5.86
CA GLY A 23 -4.21 3.80 6.23
C GLY A 23 -4.98 2.85 7.11
N PHE A 24 -6.21 3.27 7.41
CA PHE A 24 -7.05 2.63 8.39
C PHE A 24 -7.51 1.21 8.01
N SER A 25 -7.97 1.00 6.77
CA SER A 25 -8.51 -0.28 6.31
C SER A 25 -7.53 -1.44 6.46
N VAL A 26 -6.26 -1.21 6.11
CA VAL A 26 -5.17 -2.19 6.24
C VAL A 26 -4.86 -2.47 7.70
N THR A 27 -4.76 -1.39 8.48
CA THR A 27 -4.39 -1.45 9.90
C THR A 27 -5.48 -2.12 10.75
N ALA A 28 -6.76 -1.97 10.40
CA ALA A 28 -7.88 -2.63 11.06
C ALA A 28 -7.97 -4.13 10.75
N SER A 29 -7.53 -4.56 9.56
CA SER A 29 -7.57 -5.96 9.13
C SER A 29 -6.44 -6.81 9.74
N ALA A 30 -5.33 -6.18 10.16
CA ALA A 30 -4.24 -6.85 10.87
C ALA A 30 -4.68 -7.25 12.30
N LYS A 31 -5.37 -8.39 12.42
CA LYS A 31 -5.71 -8.97 13.72
C LYS A 31 -4.48 -9.60 14.38
N GLY A 32 -4.03 -8.99 15.46
CA GLY A 32 -3.19 -9.63 16.48
C GLY A 32 -1.70 -9.68 16.14
N GLY A 33 -0.93 -8.79 16.76
CA GLY A 33 0.49 -8.96 17.09
C GLY A 33 1.53 -9.12 15.97
N ALA A 34 1.12 -9.44 14.75
CA ALA A 34 2.02 -9.70 13.62
C ALA A 34 2.08 -8.47 12.69
N TRP A 35 2.63 -7.37 13.21
CA TRP A 35 2.88 -6.14 12.43
C TRP A 35 4.15 -6.22 11.56
N GLY A 36 4.64 -7.43 11.28
CA GLY A 36 5.83 -7.69 10.47
C GLY A 36 5.58 -7.58 8.97
N TRP A 37 5.06 -6.43 8.51
CA TRP A 37 4.93 -6.13 7.09
C TRP A 37 6.17 -5.35 6.64
N SER A 38 7.11 -6.05 6.05
CA SER A 38 8.33 -5.49 5.45
C SER A 38 8.00 -4.77 4.15
N LEU A 39 7.46 -3.55 4.23
CA LEU A 39 7.60 -2.55 3.15
C LEU A 39 8.76 -1.62 3.51
N GLU A 40 9.94 -2.21 3.71
CA GLU A 40 11.22 -1.52 3.82
C GLU A 40 11.87 -1.50 2.43
N SER A 41 11.64 -0.44 1.66
CA SER A 41 12.54 -0.10 0.53
C SER A 41 12.72 1.41 0.35
N SER A 42 12.60 2.17 1.43
CA SER A 42 13.14 3.54 1.51
C SER A 42 13.83 3.71 2.86
N THR A 43 14.89 2.93 3.07
CA THR A 43 15.90 3.19 4.08
C THR A 43 16.66 4.45 3.69
N ASP A 44 16.14 5.61 4.09
CA ASP A 44 17.06 6.65 4.51
C ASP A 44 17.82 6.07 5.71
N HIS A 45 19.08 5.73 5.48
CA HIS A 45 20.02 5.34 6.52
C HIS A 45 20.27 6.51 7.46
N ARG A 46 19.27 6.89 8.26
CA ARG A 46 19.55 7.47 9.57
C ARG A 46 20.04 6.32 10.42
N LYS A 47 21.36 6.21 10.51
CA LYS A 47 22.06 5.44 11.54
C LYS A 47 21.55 5.94 12.90
N HIS A 48 20.44 5.39 13.36
CA HIS A 48 20.13 5.38 14.78
C HIS A 48 21.06 4.33 15.36
N SER A 49 22.11 4.84 16.01
CA SER A 49 23.06 4.06 16.76
C SER A 49 22.34 2.96 17.53
N GLU A 50 22.72 1.72 17.28
CA GLU A 50 22.60 0.66 18.26
C GLU A 50 23.20 1.20 19.56
N SER A 51 22.35 1.65 20.48
CA SER A 51 22.75 1.83 21.86
C SER A 51 23.06 0.43 22.35
N LYS A 52 24.37 0.13 22.37
CA LYS A 52 24.96 -1.03 23.02
C LYS A 52 24.16 -1.34 24.28
N GLU A 53 23.64 -2.55 24.33
CA GLU A 53 23.10 -3.16 25.54
C GLU A 53 24.26 -3.33 26.52
N THR A 54 24.61 -2.24 27.21
CA THR A 54 25.41 -2.28 28.41
C THR A 54 24.51 -2.81 29.50
N GLN A 55 24.78 -4.06 29.89
CA GLN A 55 24.29 -4.70 31.11
C GLN A 55 24.36 -3.72 32.29
N HIS A 56 23.22 -3.10 32.60
CA HIS A 56 22.99 -2.43 33.88
C HIS A 56 21.56 -2.71 34.31
N SER A 57 21.47 -3.42 35.43
CA SER A 57 20.28 -3.68 36.22
C SER A 57 19.51 -2.39 36.53
N HIS A 58 18.47 -2.10 35.75
CA HIS A 58 17.43 -1.14 36.10
C HIS A 58 16.10 -1.70 35.58
N ALA A 59 15.06 -1.62 36.41
CA ALA A 59 13.73 -2.16 36.15
C ALA A 59 13.26 -1.91 34.71
N GLU A 60 12.64 -2.91 34.07
CA GLU A 60 11.85 -2.70 32.85
C GLU A 60 10.87 -1.56 33.13
N LEU A 61 11.11 -0.39 32.53
CA LEU A 61 10.18 0.73 32.62
C LEU A 61 8.91 0.31 31.89
N SER A 62 7.83 0.08 32.63
CA SER A 62 6.53 -0.26 32.02
C SER A 62 6.03 0.90 31.18
N TYR A 63 5.41 0.58 30.05
CA TYR A 63 4.83 1.53 29.11
C TYR A 63 3.36 1.20 28.87
N PHE A 64 2.52 2.23 28.84
CA PHE A 64 1.14 2.13 28.39
C PHE A 64 0.76 3.34 27.55
N CYS A 65 0.09 3.08 26.43
CA CYS A 65 -0.56 4.10 25.63
C CYS A 65 -2.00 3.70 25.30
N SER A 66 -2.91 4.66 25.42
CA SER A 66 -4.24 4.60 24.83
C SER A 66 -4.36 5.71 23.79
N THR A 67 -4.70 5.34 22.56
CA THR A 67 -4.92 6.28 21.45
C THR A 67 -6.38 6.20 21.00
N LYS A 68 -7.05 7.34 20.94
CA LYS A 68 -8.38 7.51 20.34
C LYS A 68 -8.26 8.34 19.07
N PHE A 69 -9.01 8.00 18.04
CA PHE A 69 -8.98 8.77 16.80
C PHE A 69 -10.32 8.88 16.09
N SER A 70 -10.48 10.02 15.41
CA SER A 70 -11.62 10.34 14.55
C SER A 70 -11.17 10.37 13.10
N TYR A 71 -11.51 9.31 12.37
CA TYR A 71 -11.26 9.17 10.94
C TYR A 71 -12.42 9.81 10.14
N ILE A 72 -12.11 10.79 9.28
CA ILE A 72 -13.11 11.51 8.48
C ILE A 72 -12.72 11.47 6.99
N PRO A 73 -13.27 10.53 6.22
CA PRO A 73 -13.13 10.52 4.77
C PRO A 73 -14.07 11.57 4.17
N LEU A 74 -13.55 12.37 3.25
CA LEU A 74 -14.31 13.41 2.53
C LEU A 74 -14.42 13.12 1.05
N ALA A 75 -13.43 12.44 0.47
CA ALA A 75 -13.48 11.95 -0.90
C ALA A 75 -12.84 10.56 -1.01
N SER A 76 -13.20 9.86 -2.08
CA SER A 76 -12.60 8.58 -2.46
C SER A 76 -12.22 8.64 -3.93
N CYS A 77 -11.06 8.10 -4.29
CA CYS A 77 -10.67 7.92 -5.69
C CYS A 77 -10.25 6.48 -5.95
N HIS A 78 -10.66 5.97 -7.10
CA HIS A 78 -10.27 4.67 -7.62
C HIS A 78 -9.60 4.90 -8.98
N PHE A 79 -8.46 4.28 -9.18
CA PHE A 79 -7.69 4.37 -10.42
C PHE A 79 -7.75 3.02 -11.13
N PRO A 80 -8.69 2.84 -12.06
CA PRO A 80 -8.76 1.61 -12.83
C PRO A 80 -7.47 1.45 -13.65
N ILE A 81 -7.09 0.20 -13.92
CA ILE A 81 -5.77 -0.12 -14.47
C ILE A 81 -5.54 0.63 -15.79
N ASP A 82 -6.55 0.79 -16.64
CA ASP A 82 -6.50 1.50 -17.93
C ASP A 82 -6.14 2.99 -17.83
N GLN A 83 -6.21 3.58 -16.63
CA GLN A 83 -5.85 4.98 -16.37
C GLN A 83 -4.49 5.13 -15.69
N LEU A 84 -3.87 4.03 -15.28
CA LEU A 84 -2.56 4.03 -14.62
C LEU A 84 -1.43 4.07 -15.65
N HIS A 85 -0.70 5.18 -15.69
CA HIS A 85 0.46 5.33 -16.56
C HIS A 85 1.75 5.56 -15.80
N PHE A 86 2.85 5.03 -16.33
CA PHE A 86 4.17 5.32 -15.79
C PHE A 86 4.53 6.80 -15.97
N SER A 87 5.19 7.35 -14.95
CA SER A 87 5.88 8.63 -15.11
C SER A 87 6.98 8.50 -16.18
N LYS A 88 7.35 9.62 -16.83
CA LYS A 88 8.44 9.63 -17.82
C LYS A 88 9.74 9.04 -17.26
N ALA A 89 10.04 9.33 -15.99
CA ALA A 89 11.23 8.82 -15.32
C ALA A 89 11.17 7.31 -15.10
N ALA A 90 10.03 6.77 -14.65
CA ALA A 90 9.85 5.33 -14.49
C ALA A 90 9.95 4.62 -15.86
N LEU A 91 9.27 5.14 -16.88
CA LEU A 91 9.33 4.55 -18.22
C LEU A 91 10.75 4.54 -18.80
N GLN A 92 11.54 5.58 -18.56
CA GLN A 92 12.93 5.63 -19.01
C GLN A 92 13.80 4.56 -18.33
N GLU A 93 13.65 4.36 -17.02
CA GLU A 93 14.40 3.30 -16.30
C GLU A 93 13.98 1.90 -16.75
N LEU A 94 12.69 1.68 -17.03
CA LEU A 94 12.20 0.44 -17.64
C LEU A 94 12.80 0.19 -19.03
N LYS A 95 12.96 1.24 -19.85
CA LYS A 95 13.65 1.13 -21.15
C LYS A 95 15.13 0.79 -21.00
N CYS A 96 15.81 1.31 -19.97
CA CYS A 96 17.17 0.89 -19.67
C CYS A 96 17.26 -0.59 -19.28
N ILE A 97 16.26 -1.13 -18.57
CA ILE A 97 16.17 -2.55 -18.26
C ILE A 97 15.95 -3.36 -19.56
N GLU A 98 15.05 -2.92 -20.44
CA GLU A 98 14.83 -3.54 -21.75
C GLU A 98 16.11 -3.58 -22.60
N ASP A 99 16.85 -2.47 -22.68
CA ASP A 99 18.09 -2.40 -23.45
C ASP A 99 19.15 -3.38 -22.92
N LEU A 100 19.22 -3.58 -21.60
CA LEU A 100 20.10 -4.59 -20.98
C LEU A 100 19.64 -6.02 -21.27
N LEU A 101 18.33 -6.26 -21.36
CA LEU A 101 17.78 -7.58 -21.71
C LEU A 101 18.08 -7.95 -23.17
N GLY A 102 18.15 -6.96 -24.06
CA GLY A 102 18.49 -7.15 -25.48
C GLY A 102 19.98 -7.35 -25.78
N GLN A 103 20.87 -7.17 -24.80
CA GLN A 103 22.30 -7.41 -24.96
C GLN A 103 22.63 -8.91 -24.98
N PRO A 104 23.74 -9.35 -25.63
CA PRO A 104 24.20 -10.73 -25.58
C PRO A 104 24.36 -11.25 -24.15
N GLU A 105 24.27 -12.57 -23.95
CA GLU A 105 24.53 -13.16 -22.64
C GLU A 105 25.99 -12.91 -22.22
N ASP A 106 26.14 -12.19 -21.12
CA ASP A 106 27.40 -11.83 -20.48
C ASP A 106 27.28 -12.17 -18.98
N PRO A 107 28.27 -12.83 -18.35
CA PRO A 107 28.28 -13.13 -16.92
C PRO A 107 27.89 -11.94 -16.01
N ASP A 108 28.26 -10.72 -16.39
CA ASP A 108 27.96 -9.52 -15.59
C ASP A 108 26.53 -8.99 -15.81
N ARG A 109 25.84 -9.42 -16.87
CA ARG A 109 24.50 -8.91 -17.25
C ARG A 109 23.45 -9.18 -16.18
N LEU A 110 23.41 -10.41 -15.63
CA LEU A 110 22.39 -10.80 -14.65
C LEU A 110 22.51 -10.03 -13.32
N PRO A 111 23.71 -9.90 -12.70
CA PRO A 111 23.90 -9.02 -11.55
C PRO A 111 23.50 -7.56 -11.80
N LEU A 112 23.83 -7.01 -12.98
CA LEU A 112 23.46 -5.65 -13.36
C LEU A 112 21.95 -5.48 -13.51
N LEU A 113 21.26 -6.43 -14.17
CA LEU A 113 19.81 -6.43 -14.31
C LEU A 113 19.13 -6.45 -12.94
N ARG A 114 19.56 -7.36 -12.06
CA ARG A 114 19.03 -7.45 -10.69
C ARG A 114 19.15 -6.12 -9.95
N ARG A 115 20.36 -5.53 -9.93
CA ARG A 115 20.58 -4.23 -9.28
C ARG A 115 19.69 -3.14 -9.86
N ARG A 116 19.56 -3.06 -11.19
CA ARG A 116 18.69 -2.07 -11.85
C ARG A 116 17.22 -2.26 -11.49
N THR A 117 16.73 -3.49 -11.42
CA THR A 117 15.35 -3.77 -11.00
C THR A 117 15.12 -3.44 -9.52
N GLU A 118 16.09 -3.73 -8.64
CA GLU A 118 16.03 -3.35 -7.23
C GLU A 118 16.02 -1.83 -7.06
N ASP A 119 16.90 -1.11 -7.76
CA ASP A 119 16.94 0.35 -7.78
C ASP A 119 15.62 0.94 -8.30
N PHE A 120 15.01 0.31 -9.32
CA PHE A 120 13.69 0.68 -9.81
C PHE A 120 12.62 0.55 -8.72
N PHE A 121 12.55 -0.60 -8.04
CA PHE A 121 11.56 -0.84 -6.99
C PHE A 121 11.75 0.10 -5.80
N CYS A 122 12.98 0.35 -5.38
CA CYS A 122 13.29 1.30 -4.30
C CYS A 122 12.79 2.71 -4.64
N ARG A 123 12.91 3.12 -5.91
CA ARG A 123 12.57 4.48 -6.32
C ARG A 123 11.09 4.69 -6.68
N PHE A 124 10.47 3.72 -7.35
CA PHE A 124 9.13 3.88 -7.93
C PHE A 124 8.08 2.92 -7.33
N GLY A 125 8.52 1.91 -6.58
CA GLY A 125 7.66 0.83 -6.11
C GLY A 125 7.52 -0.30 -7.12
N SER A 126 7.16 -1.48 -6.61
CA SER A 126 6.83 -2.68 -7.41
C SER A 126 5.35 -2.77 -7.80
N HIS A 127 4.51 -1.96 -7.18
CA HIS A 127 3.06 -1.93 -7.40
C HIS A 127 2.55 -0.49 -7.43
N ALA A 128 1.50 -0.27 -8.20
CA ALA A 128 0.69 0.93 -8.17
C ALA A 128 -0.60 0.66 -7.38
N ASP A 129 -1.13 1.70 -6.74
CA ASP A 129 -2.35 1.63 -5.94
C ASP A 129 -3.57 2.02 -6.79
N GLN A 130 -4.53 1.11 -6.93
CA GLN A 130 -5.82 1.36 -7.58
C GLN A 130 -6.85 1.93 -6.61
N GLY A 131 -6.60 1.87 -5.31
CA GLY A 131 -7.50 2.33 -4.28
C GLY A 131 -8.55 1.31 -3.84
N PRO A 132 -9.70 1.76 -3.31
CA PRO A 132 -10.07 3.16 -3.14
C PRO A 132 -9.12 3.89 -2.19
N LEU A 133 -8.51 4.98 -2.67
CA LEU A 133 -7.81 5.90 -1.78
C LEU A 133 -8.84 6.83 -1.14
N HIS A 134 -8.77 7.03 0.17
CA HIS A 134 -9.58 8.00 0.89
C HIS A 134 -8.77 9.26 1.18
N LEU A 135 -9.38 10.40 0.86
CA LEU A 135 -8.87 11.74 1.15
C LEU A 135 -9.71 12.35 2.27
N GLY A 136 -9.04 12.99 3.22
CA GLY A 136 -9.71 13.66 4.33
C GLY A 136 -8.73 13.96 5.45
N GLY A 137 -9.13 13.66 6.67
CA GLY A 137 -8.27 13.87 7.84
C GLY A 137 -8.52 12.88 8.97
N ILE A 138 -7.52 12.74 9.82
CA ILE A 138 -7.59 11.99 11.07
C ILE A 138 -7.22 12.91 12.21
N TYR A 139 -8.06 12.94 13.24
CA TYR A 139 -7.76 13.62 14.49
C TYR A 139 -7.39 12.58 15.55
N TRP A 140 -6.28 12.80 16.25
CA TRP A 140 -5.69 11.87 17.21
C TRP A 140 -5.70 12.47 18.62
N TRP A 141 -6.11 11.65 19.58
CA TRP A 141 -5.91 11.90 21.01
C TRP A 141 -5.11 10.74 21.57
N LYS A 142 -4.12 11.04 22.41
CA LYS A 142 -3.21 10.05 22.96
C LYS A 142 -2.95 10.31 24.44
N ALA A 143 -3.03 9.24 25.23
CA ALA A 143 -2.66 9.20 26.64
C ALA A 143 -1.49 8.23 26.81
N VAL A 144 -0.36 8.71 27.34
CA VAL A 144 0.85 7.91 27.60
C VAL A 144 1.18 7.91 29.08
N SER A 145 1.49 6.74 29.61
CA SER A 145 1.95 6.51 30.98
C SER A 145 3.20 5.64 30.95
N GLU A 146 4.24 6.05 31.65
CA GLU A 146 5.55 5.37 31.64
C GLU A 146 6.10 5.25 33.07
N GLY A 147 6.91 4.22 33.32
CA GLY A 147 7.65 4.05 34.57
C GLY A 147 6.84 3.56 35.77
N PHE A 148 5.67 2.96 35.52
CA PHE A 148 4.84 2.32 36.55
C PHE A 148 5.25 0.86 36.81
N GLN A 149 4.83 0.30 37.95
CA GLN A 149 5.05 -1.12 38.26
C GLN A 149 4.07 -2.00 37.48
N ARG A 150 4.48 -3.19 37.05
CA ARG A 150 3.65 -4.07 36.21
C ARG A 150 2.31 -4.43 36.86
N GLU A 151 2.28 -4.55 38.18
CA GLU A 151 1.08 -4.81 38.99
C GLU A 151 0.04 -3.69 38.89
N GLN A 152 0.48 -2.47 38.53
CA GLN A 152 -0.36 -1.29 38.38
C GLN A 152 -0.98 -1.16 36.98
N LEU A 153 -0.67 -2.06 36.04
CA LEU A 153 -1.07 -1.91 34.64
C LEU A 153 -2.58 -1.71 34.45
N GLU A 154 -3.42 -2.46 35.16
CA GLU A 154 -4.88 -2.32 35.04
C GLU A 154 -5.40 -1.01 35.63
N GLU A 155 -4.77 -0.51 36.70
CA GLU A 155 -5.07 0.81 37.26
C GLU A 155 -4.63 1.92 36.29
N VAL A 156 -3.44 1.79 35.71
CA VAL A 156 -2.90 2.74 34.72
C VAL A 156 -3.76 2.79 33.46
N LYS A 157 -4.25 1.64 32.98
CA LYS A 157 -5.22 1.56 31.88
C LYS A 157 -6.48 2.36 32.21
N GLN A 158 -7.06 2.13 33.38
CA GLN A 158 -8.29 2.79 33.81
C GLN A 158 -8.08 4.32 33.94
N GLN A 159 -7.04 4.76 34.66
CA GLN A 159 -6.71 6.17 34.83
C GLN A 159 -6.44 6.87 33.49
N SER A 160 -5.69 6.21 32.59
CA SER A 160 -5.40 6.75 31.26
C SER A 160 -6.65 6.84 30.39
N ALA A 161 -7.55 5.86 30.47
CA ALA A 161 -8.83 5.87 29.74
C ALA A 161 -9.75 7.00 30.23
N GLU A 162 -9.90 7.17 31.54
CA GLU A 162 -10.69 8.26 32.14
C GLU A 162 -10.14 9.64 31.79
N ALA A 163 -8.82 9.83 31.92
CA ALA A 163 -8.15 11.08 31.56
C ALA A 163 -8.33 11.40 30.07
N LEU A 164 -8.20 10.40 29.20
CA LEU A 164 -8.38 10.55 27.76
C LEU A 164 -9.84 10.86 27.40
N ASP A 165 -10.81 10.23 28.04
CA ASP A 165 -12.25 10.49 27.81
C ASP A 165 -12.67 11.89 28.25
N ALA A 166 -12.19 12.35 29.40
CA ALA A 166 -12.40 13.71 29.85
C ALA A 166 -11.80 14.72 28.85
N TYR A 167 -10.61 14.44 28.33
CA TYR A 167 -9.91 15.29 27.38
C TYR A 167 -10.58 15.33 25.99
N VAL A 168 -11.04 14.18 25.49
CA VAL A 168 -11.83 14.10 24.25
C VAL A 168 -13.13 14.90 24.42
N THR A 169 -13.85 14.71 25.54
CA THR A 169 -15.10 15.42 25.83
C THR A 169 -14.88 16.94 25.88
N GLY A 170 -13.81 17.39 26.53
CA GLY A 170 -13.39 18.79 26.53
C GLY A 170 -13.16 19.33 25.11
N SER A 171 -12.47 18.57 24.25
CA SER A 171 -12.17 18.93 22.86
C SER A 171 -13.42 19.15 21.99
N TYR A 172 -14.53 18.47 22.28
CA TYR A 172 -15.81 18.64 21.57
C TYR A 172 -16.58 19.89 21.99
N SER A 173 -16.34 20.41 23.20
CA SER A 173 -17.13 21.52 23.75
C SER A 173 -16.68 22.92 23.30
N GLY A 174 -15.61 23.02 22.50
CA GLY A 174 -15.06 24.30 22.04
C GLY A 174 -14.36 25.12 23.13
N PHE A 175 -14.34 24.64 24.38
CA PHE A 175 -13.51 25.18 25.44
C PHE A 175 -12.12 24.57 25.32
N GLY A 176 -11.17 25.39 24.86
CA GLY A 176 -9.76 25.01 24.81
C GLY A 176 -9.27 24.65 26.21
N VAL A 177 -9.10 23.36 26.49
CA VAL A 177 -8.40 22.92 27.69
C VAL A 177 -6.91 23.09 27.41
N ASN A 178 -6.40 24.29 27.67
CA ASN A 178 -4.96 24.52 27.78
C ASN A 178 -4.44 23.75 28.99
N VAL A 179 -4.13 22.47 28.82
CA VAL A 179 -3.19 21.79 29.72
C VAL A 179 -1.86 21.66 29.01
N ALA A 180 -1.08 22.74 29.09
CA ALA A 180 0.35 22.61 28.92
C ALA A 180 0.88 21.83 30.14
N ALA A 181 1.56 20.71 29.87
CA ALA A 181 2.38 19.93 30.81
C ALA A 181 1.66 19.34 32.04
N GLY A 182 1.39 18.03 31.99
CA GLY A 182 1.13 17.17 33.15
C GLY A 182 -0.12 17.54 33.94
N VAL A 183 -1.26 16.92 33.62
CA VAL A 183 -2.40 16.95 34.53
C VAL A 183 -2.09 16.00 35.68
N ASP A 184 -1.75 16.53 36.85
CA ASP A 184 -2.07 15.84 38.10
C ASP A 184 -3.59 15.90 38.23
N VAL A 185 -4.25 14.79 37.90
CA VAL A 185 -5.70 14.65 38.12
C VAL A 185 -5.91 14.76 39.63
N SER A 186 -6.42 15.91 40.06
CA SER A 186 -6.77 16.18 41.45
C SER A 186 -8.29 16.10 41.60
N ASP A 187 -8.71 15.12 42.39
CA ASP A 187 -9.98 14.91 43.08
C ASP A 187 -11.18 15.80 42.68
N ALA A 188 -12.13 15.20 41.94
CA ALA A 188 -13.52 15.63 41.96
C ALA A 188 -14.32 14.71 42.90
N HIS A 189 -14.65 15.25 44.08
CA HIS A 189 -15.42 14.60 45.13
C HIS A 189 -16.73 13.95 44.65
N SER A 190 -16.83 12.62 44.74
CA SER A 190 -18.11 11.94 44.91
C SER A 190 -18.21 11.37 46.33
N LYS A 191 -18.94 12.08 47.20
CA LYS A 191 -19.39 11.54 48.49
C LYS A 191 -20.44 10.45 48.24
N THR A 192 -20.05 9.20 48.41
CA THR A 192 -20.92 8.12 48.91
C THR A 192 -20.03 7.01 49.42
N GLY A 193 -20.05 6.78 50.74
CA GLY A 193 -19.09 5.93 51.42
C GLY A 193 -19.34 4.44 51.25
N SER A 194 -18.25 3.66 51.23
CA SER A 194 -18.08 2.45 52.04
C SER A 194 -16.66 1.90 51.84
N GLN A 195 -15.99 1.65 52.96
CA GLN A 195 -14.79 0.81 53.17
C GLN A 195 -13.46 1.24 52.53
N ARG A 196 -12.64 1.85 53.40
CA ARG A 196 -11.18 1.98 53.27
C ARG A 196 -10.53 0.60 53.01
N ALA A 197 -10.11 0.37 51.78
CA ALA A 197 -8.87 -0.35 51.51
C ALA A 197 -7.77 0.69 51.27
N ASN A 198 -6.59 0.42 51.79
CA ASN A 198 -5.43 1.31 51.80
C ASN A 198 -4.86 1.44 50.37
N VAL A 199 -5.51 2.24 49.51
CA VAL A 199 -4.97 2.59 48.19
C VAL A 199 -3.99 3.73 48.42
N GLN A 200 -2.70 3.39 48.49
CA GLN A 200 -1.64 4.40 48.43
C GLN A 200 -1.84 5.21 47.15
N ASN A 201 -1.96 6.54 47.29
CA ASN A 201 -2.00 7.50 46.19
C ASN A 201 -0.82 7.26 45.24
N LEU A 202 -1.04 6.46 44.21
CA LEU A 202 -0.12 6.26 43.10
C LEU A 202 -0.64 7.12 41.96
N GLN A 203 -0.28 8.39 42.01
CA GLN A 203 -0.56 9.35 40.95
C GLN A 203 0.38 9.02 39.78
N THR A 204 -0.02 8.06 38.94
CA THR A 204 0.72 7.74 37.73
C THR A 204 0.55 8.92 36.78
N LYS A 205 1.67 9.50 36.34
CA LYS A 205 1.66 10.67 35.46
C LYS A 205 1.15 10.28 34.07
N VAL A 206 -0.11 10.60 33.78
CA VAL A 206 -0.69 10.48 32.44
C VAL A 206 -0.35 11.71 31.60
N GLN A 207 0.31 11.51 30.47
CA GLN A 207 0.61 12.57 29.51
C GLN A 207 -0.43 12.54 28.38
N LEU A 208 -1.15 13.64 28.21
CA LEU A 208 -2.17 13.80 27.17
C LEU A 208 -1.61 14.62 26.00
N SER A 209 -1.94 14.21 24.78
CA SER A 209 -1.55 14.93 23.56
C SER A 209 -2.61 14.82 22.46
N VAL A 210 -2.57 15.79 21.54
CA VAL A 210 -3.37 15.82 20.30
C VAL A 210 -2.44 15.96 19.12
N ALA A 211 -2.80 15.29 18.02
CA ALA A 211 -2.23 15.53 16.70
C ALA A 211 -3.34 15.41 15.65
N HIS A 212 -3.08 15.87 14.44
CA HIS A 212 -3.99 15.64 13.31
C HIS A 212 -3.22 15.41 12.01
N THR A 213 -3.75 14.50 11.20
CA THR A 213 -3.32 14.21 9.83
C THR A 213 -4.31 14.88 8.89
N GLY A 214 -3.85 15.80 8.04
CA GLY A 214 -4.74 16.65 7.25
C GLY A 214 -5.54 17.65 8.11
N GLY A 215 -6.33 18.47 7.43
CA GLY A 215 -7.01 19.62 8.02
C GLY A 215 -6.08 20.83 8.23
N PRO A 216 -6.64 21.99 8.60
CA PRO A 216 -5.89 23.21 8.82
C PRO A 216 -4.91 23.06 10.00
N PRO A 217 -3.61 23.40 9.84
CA PRO A 217 -2.62 23.28 10.91
C PRO A 217 -2.84 24.26 12.07
N GLU A 218 -3.58 25.34 11.86
CA GLU A 218 -3.88 26.37 12.85
C GLU A 218 -5.09 26.06 13.76
N ALA A 219 -5.82 24.96 13.50
CA ALA A 219 -6.99 24.61 14.29
C ALA A 219 -6.60 24.16 15.71
N ASN A 220 -7.20 24.79 16.72
CA ASN A 220 -6.88 24.54 18.13
C ASN A 220 -7.91 23.65 18.83
N SER A 221 -8.96 23.25 18.10
CA SER A 221 -10.00 22.36 18.61
C SER A 221 -10.49 21.41 17.54
N LEU A 222 -11.14 20.32 17.97
CA LEU A 222 -11.76 19.36 17.05
C LEU A 222 -12.83 20.02 16.16
N LEU A 223 -13.61 20.96 16.71
CA LEU A 223 -14.66 21.64 15.96
C LEU A 223 -14.08 22.54 14.86
N GLU A 224 -13.07 23.34 15.19
CA GLU A 224 -12.35 24.16 14.21
C GLU A 224 -11.68 23.31 13.14
N TRP A 225 -11.01 22.22 13.55
CA TRP A 225 -10.35 21.30 12.64
C TRP A 225 -11.35 20.64 11.68
N LYS A 226 -12.48 20.13 12.20
CA LYS A 226 -13.55 19.55 11.38
C LYS A 226 -14.13 20.57 10.40
N ALA A 227 -14.41 21.78 10.87
CA ALA A 227 -14.96 22.84 10.02
C ALA A 227 -14.00 23.23 8.90
N GLY A 228 -12.71 23.42 9.20
CA GLY A 228 -11.71 23.76 8.21
C GLY A 228 -11.40 22.61 7.23
N LEU A 229 -11.39 21.36 7.72
CA LEU A 229 -11.24 20.17 6.88
C LEU A 229 -12.36 20.09 5.82
N VAL A 230 -13.61 20.39 6.19
CA VAL A 230 -14.74 20.44 5.24
C VAL A 230 -14.68 21.67 4.34
N ALA A 231 -14.20 22.80 4.85
CA ALA A 231 -14.19 24.07 4.11
C ALA A 231 -13.16 24.13 2.97
N SER A 232 -12.04 23.38 3.06
CA SER A 232 -10.98 23.43 2.04
C SER A 232 -10.35 22.07 1.76
N ASN A 233 -10.44 21.63 0.50
CA ASN A 233 -9.79 20.42 0.03
C ASN A 233 -8.26 20.50 -0.05
N GLN A 234 -7.68 21.71 0.05
CA GLN A 234 -6.22 21.90 0.08
C GLN A 234 -5.58 21.33 1.35
N THR A 235 -6.40 21.10 2.38
CA THR A 235 -5.94 20.53 3.65
C THR A 235 -6.13 19.02 3.73
N TRP A 236 -6.70 18.38 2.71
CA TRP A 236 -6.93 16.94 2.73
C TRP A 236 -5.61 16.18 2.56
N CYS A 237 -5.46 15.12 3.34
CA CYS A 237 -4.40 14.14 3.18
C CYS A 237 -4.98 12.82 2.69
N VAL A 238 -4.13 11.97 2.11
CA VAL A 238 -4.44 10.54 1.96
C VAL A 238 -4.47 9.93 3.35
N ILE A 239 -5.63 9.40 3.74
CA ILE A 239 -5.87 8.78 5.05
C ILE A 239 -6.15 7.29 4.96
N ASP A 240 -6.40 6.79 3.75
CA ASP A 240 -6.49 5.37 3.45
C ASP A 240 -6.06 5.11 2.01
N ARG A 241 -5.31 4.03 1.80
CA ARG A 241 -4.86 3.59 0.48
C ARG A 241 -5.58 2.34 -0.02
N GLY A 242 -6.30 1.64 0.86
CA GLY A 242 -6.86 0.34 0.50
C GLY A 242 -5.77 -0.71 0.24
N LEU A 243 -6.16 -1.82 -0.39
CA LEU A 243 -5.29 -2.98 -0.67
C LEU A 243 -5.31 -3.42 -2.14
N GLN A 244 -5.90 -2.64 -3.05
CA GLN A 244 -5.92 -3.02 -4.46
C GLN A 244 -4.66 -2.52 -5.13
N LEU A 245 -3.63 -3.36 -5.08
CA LEU A 245 -2.35 -3.10 -5.72
C LEU A 245 -2.30 -3.80 -7.08
N VAL A 246 -1.86 -3.08 -8.10
CA VAL A 246 -1.54 -3.64 -9.42
C VAL A 246 -0.04 -3.70 -9.56
N PRO A 247 0.54 -4.87 -9.86
CA PRO A 247 1.97 -4.95 -10.07
C PRO A 247 2.37 -4.26 -11.37
N ILE A 248 3.56 -3.66 -11.39
CA ILE A 248 4.02 -2.90 -12.56
C ILE A 248 4.18 -3.78 -13.82
N TRP A 249 4.42 -5.09 -13.69
CA TRP A 249 4.53 -5.99 -14.83
C TRP A 249 3.18 -6.18 -15.53
N ASP A 250 2.06 -6.19 -14.78
CA ASP A 250 0.72 -6.18 -15.38
C ASP A 250 0.44 -4.82 -16.04
N MET A 251 0.89 -3.70 -15.46
CA MET A 251 0.75 -2.38 -16.10
C MET A 251 1.52 -2.27 -17.43
N ILE A 252 2.70 -2.88 -17.52
CA ILE A 252 3.47 -2.95 -18.77
C ILE A 252 2.65 -3.65 -19.85
N LEU A 253 2.08 -4.81 -19.51
CA LEU A 253 1.29 -5.60 -20.42
C LEU A 253 -0.07 -4.98 -20.73
N PHE A 254 -0.66 -4.19 -19.84
CA PHE A 254 -2.00 -3.66 -20.09
C PHE A 254 -1.96 -2.31 -20.83
N ASN A 255 -1.10 -1.37 -20.39
CA ASN A 255 -1.12 0.01 -20.89
C ASN A 255 0.08 0.41 -21.75
N HIS A 256 1.19 -0.32 -21.62
CA HIS A 256 2.47 0.12 -22.16
C HIS A 256 3.08 -0.87 -23.15
N ARG A 257 2.29 -1.80 -23.72
CA ARG A 257 2.79 -2.80 -24.70
C ARG A 257 3.58 -2.16 -25.85
N SER A 258 3.06 -1.05 -26.37
CA SER A 258 3.64 -0.35 -27.51
C SER A 258 4.88 0.47 -27.17
N ASP A 259 5.19 0.66 -25.88
CA ASP A 259 6.38 1.40 -25.44
C ASP A 259 7.65 0.54 -25.44
N PHE A 260 7.50 -0.79 -25.54
CA PHE A 260 8.57 -1.79 -25.45
C PHE A 260 8.63 -2.64 -26.73
N LYS A 261 9.84 -3.09 -27.08
CA LYS A 261 10.10 -4.07 -28.16
C LYS A 261 9.60 -5.46 -27.76
N ASP A 262 9.88 -5.88 -26.52
CA ASP A 262 9.40 -7.14 -25.95
C ASP A 262 8.82 -6.88 -24.55
N PRO A 263 7.55 -6.42 -24.46
CA PRO A 263 6.93 -6.09 -23.18
C PRO A 263 6.84 -7.30 -22.23
N LEU A 264 6.75 -8.52 -22.77
CA LEU A 264 6.64 -9.74 -21.97
C LEU A 264 7.99 -10.11 -21.33
N GLN A 265 9.11 -9.90 -22.04
CA GLN A 265 10.44 -10.11 -21.48
C GLN A 265 10.71 -9.15 -20.32
N VAL A 266 10.36 -7.87 -20.47
CA VAL A 266 10.51 -6.86 -19.40
C VAL A 266 9.62 -7.20 -18.20
N ALA A 267 8.35 -7.54 -18.45
CA ALA A 267 7.39 -7.93 -17.42
C ALA A 267 7.88 -9.14 -16.60
N ASN A 268 8.35 -10.20 -17.27
CA ASN A 268 8.90 -11.38 -16.59
C ASN A 268 10.16 -11.05 -15.81
N CYS A 269 11.08 -10.25 -16.36
CA CYS A 269 12.29 -9.83 -15.65
C CYS A 269 11.96 -9.13 -14.32
N LEU A 270 10.98 -8.23 -14.31
CA LEU A 270 10.55 -7.52 -13.11
C LEU A 270 9.89 -8.45 -12.11
N LYS A 271 8.97 -9.31 -12.57
CA LYS A 271 8.30 -10.31 -11.73
C LYS A 271 9.29 -11.25 -11.05
N ASP A 272 10.24 -11.79 -11.82
CA ASP A 272 11.23 -12.73 -11.32
C ASP A 272 12.19 -12.04 -10.34
N SER A 273 12.57 -10.79 -10.62
CA SER A 273 13.38 -9.98 -9.71
C SER A 273 12.64 -9.65 -8.41
N TYR A 274 11.35 -9.36 -8.48
CA TYR A 274 10.50 -9.15 -7.30
C TYR A 274 10.39 -10.43 -6.47
N ALA A 275 10.18 -11.58 -7.11
CA ALA A 275 10.12 -12.87 -6.42
C ALA A 275 11.46 -13.23 -5.76
N ALA A 276 12.58 -12.94 -6.43
CA ALA A 276 13.91 -13.14 -5.87
C ALA A 276 14.21 -12.20 -4.69
N LEU A 277 13.73 -10.96 -4.73
CA LEU A 277 13.94 -9.96 -3.69
C LEU A 277 13.07 -10.23 -2.45
N THR A 278 11.82 -10.64 -2.64
CA THR A 278 10.83 -10.78 -1.54
C THR A 278 10.66 -12.21 -1.05
N GLY A 279 11.09 -13.21 -1.82
CA GLY A 279 10.78 -14.62 -1.58
C GLY A 279 9.30 -14.98 -1.81
N LEU A 280 8.48 -14.04 -2.28
CA LEU A 280 7.06 -14.25 -2.56
C LEU A 280 6.86 -14.65 -4.03
N THR A 281 6.02 -15.66 -4.27
CA THR A 281 5.64 -16.02 -5.64
C THR A 281 4.74 -14.94 -6.22
N ALA A 282 5.19 -14.28 -7.28
CA ALA A 282 4.40 -13.33 -8.05
C ALA A 282 3.85 -14.01 -9.32
N GLN A 283 2.59 -13.70 -9.66
CA GLN A 283 1.94 -14.13 -10.90
C GLN A 283 1.71 -12.92 -11.82
N ILE A 284 1.65 -13.17 -13.12
CA ILE A 284 1.23 -12.18 -14.12
C ILE A 284 -0.19 -12.58 -14.53
N GLN A 285 -1.20 -11.81 -14.13
CA GLN A 285 -2.59 -12.17 -14.42
C GLN A 285 -2.88 -12.10 -15.93
N GLU A 286 -2.33 -11.11 -16.63
CA GLU A 286 -2.53 -10.93 -18.08
C GLU A 286 -1.53 -11.75 -18.92
N GLY A 287 -0.37 -12.07 -18.36
CA GLY A 287 0.70 -12.80 -19.03
C GLY A 287 0.30 -14.22 -19.40
N GLU A 288 -0.49 -14.90 -18.57
CA GLU A 288 -1.00 -16.25 -18.87
C GLU A 288 -2.05 -16.25 -19.99
N GLU A 289 -2.97 -15.27 -19.99
CA GLU A 289 -3.96 -15.10 -21.07
C GLU A 289 -3.28 -14.69 -22.38
N LEU A 290 -2.26 -13.82 -22.32
CA LEU A 290 -1.48 -13.41 -23.47
C LEU A 290 -0.59 -14.53 -24.01
N LEU A 291 0.14 -15.24 -23.15
CA LEU A 291 0.96 -16.41 -23.53
C LEU A 291 0.08 -17.51 -24.13
N SER A 292 -1.07 -17.81 -23.52
CA SER A 292 -2.00 -18.80 -24.06
C SER A 292 -2.61 -18.33 -25.39
N ALA A 293 -2.93 -17.06 -25.56
CA ALA A 293 -3.40 -16.52 -26.83
C ALA A 293 -2.30 -16.52 -27.91
N GLN A 294 -1.04 -16.29 -27.54
CA GLN A 294 0.11 -16.41 -28.45
C GLN A 294 0.34 -17.85 -28.89
N GLU A 295 0.24 -18.81 -27.97
CA GLU A 295 0.37 -20.23 -28.28
C GLU A 295 -0.80 -20.72 -29.14
N GLU A 296 -2.04 -20.34 -28.80
CA GLU A 296 -3.22 -20.61 -29.62
C GLU A 296 -3.09 -20.00 -31.03
N ALA A 297 -2.53 -18.78 -31.14
CA ALA A 297 -2.22 -18.17 -32.43
C ALA A 297 -1.21 -18.99 -33.24
N ARG A 298 -0.13 -19.48 -32.61
CA ARG A 298 0.86 -20.32 -33.29
C ARG A 298 0.26 -21.65 -33.76
N VAL A 299 -0.50 -22.32 -32.90
CA VAL A 299 -1.20 -23.58 -33.23
C VAL A 299 -2.19 -23.37 -34.38
N PHE A 300 -2.97 -22.28 -34.33
CA PHE A 300 -3.91 -21.95 -35.40
C PHE A 300 -3.22 -21.64 -36.72
N LEU A 301 -2.07 -20.94 -36.72
CA LEU A 301 -1.31 -20.67 -37.93
C LEU A 301 -0.71 -21.93 -38.55
N GLU A 302 -0.29 -22.90 -37.75
CA GLU A 302 0.13 -24.22 -38.26
C GLU A 302 -1.05 -24.96 -38.92
N ASP A 303 -2.26 -24.87 -38.36
CA ASP A 303 -3.48 -25.41 -38.99
C ASP A 303 -3.75 -24.72 -40.34
N VAL A 304 -3.67 -23.38 -40.41
CA VAL A 304 -3.88 -22.61 -41.66
C VAL A 304 -2.90 -23.03 -42.76
N ARG A 305 -1.64 -23.37 -42.42
CA ARG A 305 -0.67 -23.87 -43.41
C ARG A 305 -1.06 -25.20 -44.04
N SER A 306 -1.90 -25.99 -43.35
CA SER A 306 -2.39 -27.28 -43.83
C SER A 306 -3.71 -27.18 -44.62
N TRP A 307 -4.31 -25.99 -44.72
CA TRP A 307 -5.59 -25.82 -45.39
C TRP A 307 -5.45 -25.95 -46.91
N GLU A 308 -6.22 -26.88 -47.48
CA GLU A 308 -6.45 -26.95 -48.93
C GLU A 308 -7.53 -25.93 -49.33
N VAL A 309 -7.28 -25.17 -50.40
CA VAL A 309 -8.18 -24.15 -50.96
C VAL A 309 -9.37 -24.83 -51.65
N SER A 310 -10.31 -25.34 -50.87
CA SER A 310 -11.49 -26.09 -51.34
C SER A 310 -12.82 -25.50 -50.86
N ASP A 311 -12.82 -24.81 -49.71
CA ASP A 311 -14.00 -24.12 -49.16
C ASP A 311 -13.63 -22.73 -48.58
N PRO A 312 -13.52 -21.70 -49.44
CA PRO A 312 -13.09 -20.35 -49.06
C PRO A 312 -13.95 -19.71 -47.96
N GLU A 313 -15.26 -19.91 -48.02
CA GLU A 313 -16.21 -19.13 -47.23
C GLU A 313 -16.20 -19.59 -45.77
N GLU A 314 -16.16 -20.91 -45.54
CA GLU A 314 -15.99 -21.48 -44.21
C GLU A 314 -14.59 -21.21 -43.64
N GLN A 315 -13.53 -21.26 -44.46
CA GLN A 315 -12.17 -20.93 -44.02
C GLN A 315 -12.02 -19.44 -43.61
N LEU A 316 -12.60 -18.51 -44.37
CA LEU A 316 -12.63 -17.09 -44.01
C LEU A 316 -13.47 -16.80 -42.76
N LYS A 317 -14.56 -17.54 -42.56
CA LYS A 317 -15.39 -17.46 -41.36
C LYS A 317 -14.65 -17.96 -40.13
N LYS A 318 -13.93 -19.09 -40.22
CA LYS A 318 -13.02 -19.58 -39.17
C LYS A 318 -11.97 -18.53 -38.81
N LEU A 319 -11.36 -17.92 -39.83
CA LEU A 319 -10.36 -16.86 -39.63
C LEU A 319 -10.93 -15.63 -38.90
N ARG A 320 -12.13 -15.18 -39.30
CA ARG A 320 -12.81 -14.05 -38.65
C ARG A 320 -13.15 -14.35 -37.19
N ASN A 321 -13.68 -15.55 -36.93
CA ASN A 321 -14.01 -15.99 -35.58
C ASN A 321 -12.75 -16.06 -34.71
N PHE A 322 -11.67 -16.63 -35.24
CA PHE A 322 -10.40 -16.71 -34.52
C PHE A 322 -9.85 -15.33 -34.17
N ARG A 323 -9.85 -14.38 -35.10
CA ARG A 323 -9.48 -12.98 -34.84
C ARG A 323 -10.33 -12.35 -33.74
N GLN A 324 -11.64 -12.57 -33.75
CA GLN A 324 -12.55 -12.03 -32.72
C GLN A 324 -12.28 -12.65 -31.35
N THR A 325 -12.10 -13.97 -31.28
CA THR A 325 -11.76 -14.68 -30.04
C THR A 325 -10.43 -14.20 -29.48
N LEU A 326 -9.38 -14.08 -30.30
CA LEU A 326 -8.09 -13.52 -29.89
C LEU A 326 -8.24 -12.11 -29.33
N SER A 327 -8.94 -11.23 -30.05
CA SER A 327 -9.14 -9.85 -29.63
C SER A 327 -9.92 -9.73 -28.32
N HIS A 328 -10.90 -10.61 -28.10
CA HIS A 328 -11.67 -10.63 -26.87
C HIS A 328 -10.84 -11.16 -25.70
N LYS A 329 -10.04 -12.20 -25.94
CA LYS A 329 -9.20 -12.86 -24.93
C LYS A 329 -8.03 -11.97 -24.47
N THR A 330 -7.36 -11.27 -25.39
CA THR A 330 -6.21 -10.41 -25.04
C THR A 330 -6.57 -8.95 -24.84
N LYS A 331 -7.87 -8.61 -24.98
CA LYS A 331 -8.41 -7.24 -25.00
C LYS A 331 -7.66 -6.29 -25.95
N SER A 332 -6.98 -6.83 -26.97
CA SER A 332 -6.12 -6.09 -27.89
C SER A 332 -6.07 -6.75 -29.27
N HIS A 333 -5.75 -5.97 -30.31
CA HIS A 333 -5.50 -6.47 -31.66
C HIS A 333 -4.02 -6.78 -31.95
N ASP A 334 -3.13 -6.62 -30.96
CA ASP A 334 -1.68 -6.74 -31.15
C ASP A 334 -1.26 -8.15 -31.54
N THR A 335 -1.79 -9.18 -30.88
CA THR A 335 -1.50 -10.59 -31.23
C THR A 335 -1.88 -10.89 -32.69
N TRP A 336 -3.03 -10.39 -33.14
CA TRP A 336 -3.44 -10.55 -34.53
C TRP A 336 -2.50 -9.81 -35.48
N THR A 337 -2.13 -8.58 -35.14
CA THR A 337 -1.36 -7.69 -36.03
C THR A 337 0.12 -8.07 -36.11
N ASN A 338 0.73 -8.38 -34.97
CA ASN A 338 2.17 -8.58 -34.83
C ASN A 338 2.60 -10.05 -34.94
N ILE A 339 1.67 -11.00 -34.80
CA ILE A 339 1.97 -12.45 -34.90
C ILE A 339 1.23 -13.07 -36.09
N CYS A 340 -0.10 -12.93 -36.15
CA CYS A 340 -0.86 -13.58 -37.21
C CYS A 340 -0.61 -12.95 -38.59
N LEU A 341 -0.76 -11.63 -38.73
CA LEU A 341 -0.60 -10.96 -40.03
C LEU A 341 0.84 -10.95 -40.55
N THR A 342 1.83 -11.23 -39.71
CA THR A 342 3.24 -11.39 -40.11
C THR A 342 3.58 -12.82 -40.54
N ASP A 343 2.70 -13.80 -40.34
CA ASP A 343 2.93 -15.18 -40.74
C ASP A 343 2.78 -15.38 -42.25
N SER A 344 3.80 -15.99 -42.86
CA SER A 344 3.85 -16.23 -44.30
C SER A 344 2.77 -17.19 -44.80
N GLY A 345 2.36 -18.18 -43.99
CA GLY A 345 1.31 -19.14 -44.34
C GLY A 345 -0.04 -18.44 -44.45
N LEU A 346 -0.39 -17.62 -43.45
CA LEU A 346 -1.61 -16.83 -43.47
C LEU A 346 -1.60 -15.77 -44.59
N GLN A 347 -0.47 -15.08 -44.81
CA GLN A 347 -0.35 -14.13 -45.92
C GLN A 347 -0.58 -14.79 -47.27
N ASN A 348 0.02 -15.95 -47.52
CA ASN A 348 -0.18 -16.72 -48.75
C ASN A 348 -1.63 -17.12 -48.93
N PHE A 349 -2.28 -17.64 -47.87
CA PHE A 349 -3.70 -17.96 -47.87
C PHE A 349 -4.56 -16.75 -48.26
N LEU A 350 -4.33 -15.58 -47.64
CA LEU A 350 -5.10 -14.36 -47.92
C LEU A 350 -4.87 -13.80 -49.33
N ILE A 351 -3.68 -14.00 -49.91
CA ILE A 351 -3.35 -13.58 -51.28
C ILE A 351 -4.02 -14.50 -52.31
N PHE A 352 -4.14 -15.80 -52.03
CA PHE A 352 -4.82 -16.76 -52.91
C PHE A 352 -6.32 -16.47 -53.12
N TYR A 353 -6.94 -15.71 -52.22
CA TYR A 353 -8.36 -15.32 -52.29
C TYR A 353 -8.60 -13.84 -52.63
N LYS A 354 -7.57 -13.15 -53.12
CA LYS A 354 -7.67 -11.80 -53.68
C LYS A 354 -7.94 -11.88 -55.18
#